data_AF-A0A836L0K4-F1
#
_entry.id   AF-A0A836L0K4-F1
#
_cell.length_a   1.000
_cell.length_b   1.000
_cell.length_c   1.000
_cell.angle_alpha   90.00
_cell.angle_beta   90.00
_cell.angle_gamma   90.00
#
_symmetry.space_group_name_H-M   'P 1'
#
loop_
_entity.id
_entity.type
_entity.pdbx_description
1 polymer ?
#
loop_
_entity_poly.entity_id
_entity_poly.type
_entity_poly.pdbx_seq_one_letter_code
_entity_poly.pdbx_strand_id
1 'polypeptide(L)'
;MWYVRRELGSCLRRWAKPVLTPSAATPFLSSSTSALQGTSAVIVSPIRLSNTCHLLHSICNEQQPETVRRRRIRGVIHKMESSIVESFTASTASLTTPQRHDFMRRWLRSLAAVVKYLPRQEASLCAPGGVEAGRFSPRSSRRARHDKDESETWSGASPYFSLVTGDLLCLCLRECAMNDPRAEPAVWRELLLCAVRLELGEVDVLQHIIHLLTNTDVCRHQTCSEQVELLNNVSLAVKRCKIPLPRLDRLLCGLPAATLSPRENLLILSALHRLQHTHAADVVASVSRRAAKQTDEYNIKDVIYALEVAALLPGCNEVFVAGVLTRASALAPDMSPKQLGAVCKYVGLLNPSRRQNTLAHSCGRELRALLPLLVEGAERLLGQFRLREARYVLRCFREHKVRHSLIFSRLTAIMEGD
;
A
#
# COMPACT_ATOMS: atom_id res chain seq x y z
N MET A 1 8.31 1.89 -24.09
CA MET A 1 9.18 1.07 -23.20
C MET A 1 8.77 -0.41 -23.08
N TRP A 2 7.80 -0.91 -23.86
CA TRP A 2 7.31 -2.30 -23.71
C TRP A 2 8.15 -3.38 -24.42
N TYR A 3 9.03 -3.01 -25.36
CA TYR A 3 9.84 -3.98 -26.11
C TYR A 3 11.11 -4.43 -25.37
N VAL A 4 11.67 -3.61 -24.48
CA VAL A 4 12.94 -3.92 -23.79
C VAL A 4 12.77 -4.97 -22.67
N ARG A 5 11.56 -5.11 -22.10
CA ARG A 5 11.28 -6.10 -21.03
C ARG A 5 11.18 -7.55 -21.52
N ARG A 6 10.96 -7.79 -22.82
CA ARG A 6 10.99 -9.16 -23.40
C ARG A 6 12.42 -9.67 -23.59
N GLU A 7 13.38 -8.80 -23.84
CA GLU A 7 14.75 -9.20 -24.20
C GLU A 7 15.55 -9.77 -23.02
N LEU A 8 15.31 -9.29 -21.79
CA LEU A 8 15.91 -9.87 -20.59
C LEU A 8 15.49 -11.33 -20.34
N GLY A 9 14.24 -11.67 -20.67
CA GLY A 9 13.72 -13.04 -20.59
C GLY A 9 14.34 -13.99 -21.63
N SER A 10 14.70 -13.48 -22.81
CA SER A 10 15.39 -14.26 -23.85
C SER A 10 16.91 -14.39 -23.60
N CYS A 11 17.54 -13.37 -23.01
CA CYS A 11 18.95 -13.41 -22.68
C CYS A 11 19.25 -14.43 -21.56
N LEU A 12 18.38 -14.54 -20.55
CA LEU A 12 18.53 -15.54 -19.48
C LEU A 12 18.21 -16.97 -19.94
N ARG A 13 17.31 -17.17 -20.91
CA ARG A 13 17.04 -18.51 -21.48
C ARG A 13 18.18 -19.06 -22.34
N ARG A 14 19.00 -18.21 -22.95
CA ARG A 14 20.15 -18.65 -23.78
C ARG A 14 21.32 -19.21 -22.95
N TRP A 15 21.41 -18.88 -21.67
CA TRP A 15 22.49 -19.35 -20.79
C TRP A 15 22.24 -20.76 -20.21
N ALA A 16 21.07 -21.36 -20.48
CA ALA A 16 20.64 -22.64 -19.92
C ALA A 16 20.72 -23.83 -20.91
N LYS A 17 21.42 -23.71 -22.04
CA LYS A 17 21.68 -24.86 -22.93
C LYS A 17 23.12 -25.36 -22.76
N PRO A 18 23.36 -26.60 -22.30
CA PRO A 18 24.68 -27.20 -22.37
C PRO A 18 24.96 -27.58 -23.84
N VAL A 19 26.00 -26.97 -24.43
CA VAL A 19 26.56 -27.45 -25.71
C VAL A 19 27.41 -28.67 -25.38
N LEU A 20 26.89 -29.86 -25.73
CA LEU A 20 27.64 -31.11 -25.76
C LEU A 20 28.38 -31.19 -27.10
N THR A 21 29.71 -31.09 -27.07
CA THR A 21 30.60 -31.56 -28.14
C THR A 21 31.83 -32.20 -27.50
N PRO A 22 32.16 -33.48 -27.79
CA PRO A 22 33.38 -34.12 -27.32
C PRO A 22 34.48 -34.11 -28.40
N SER A 23 35.69 -33.68 -28.06
CA SER A 23 36.97 -34.04 -28.72
C SER A 23 38.12 -33.44 -27.90
N ALA A 24 38.93 -34.24 -27.19
CA ALA A 24 40.12 -35.03 -27.62
C ALA A 24 41.44 -34.22 -27.58
N ALA A 25 42.37 -34.69 -26.71
CA ALA A 25 43.86 -34.62 -26.71
C ALA A 25 44.56 -33.36 -27.32
N THR A 26 45.56 -32.68 -26.74
CA THR A 26 46.77 -33.07 -25.97
C THR A 26 47.50 -31.76 -25.52
N PRO A 27 48.54 -31.82 -24.66
CA PRO A 27 49.08 -30.69 -23.87
C PRO A 27 50.32 -30.03 -24.50
N PHE A 28 50.67 -28.77 -24.15
CA PHE A 28 52.07 -28.29 -24.13
C PHE A 28 52.24 -26.98 -23.32
N LEU A 29 53.15 -27.08 -22.34
CA LEU A 29 54.09 -26.16 -21.68
C LEU A 29 53.95 -24.62 -21.71
N SER A 30 54.07 -24.10 -20.49
CA SER A 30 54.62 -22.85 -19.93
C SER A 30 55.42 -21.89 -20.83
N SER A 31 55.11 -20.59 -20.68
CA SER A 31 56.13 -19.53 -20.58
C SER A 31 55.56 -18.26 -19.96
N SER A 32 56.21 -17.81 -18.88
CA SER A 32 55.96 -16.57 -18.15
C SER A 32 56.47 -15.36 -18.93
N THR A 33 55.70 -14.27 -18.97
CA THR A 33 56.25 -12.89 -18.93
C THR A 33 55.16 -11.91 -18.49
N SER A 34 55.56 -11.05 -17.57
CA SER A 34 54.82 -9.97 -16.91
C SER A 34 54.48 -8.80 -17.82
N ALA A 35 53.29 -8.20 -17.65
CA ALA A 35 53.08 -6.75 -17.77
C ALA A 35 51.73 -6.31 -17.16
N LEU A 36 51.84 -5.61 -16.02
CA LEU A 36 51.12 -4.41 -15.58
C LEU A 36 49.67 -4.10 -16.01
N GLN A 37 48.93 -3.64 -14.99
CA GLN A 37 47.71 -2.80 -15.02
C GLN A 37 46.38 -3.49 -15.33
N GLY A 38 45.80 -4.09 -14.28
CA GLY A 38 44.36 -4.27 -14.14
C GLY A 38 43.91 -3.57 -12.87
N THR A 39 43.08 -2.53 -13.03
CA THR A 39 42.37 -1.85 -11.94
C THR A 39 41.76 -2.88 -10.98
N SER A 40 42.02 -2.72 -9.68
CA SER A 40 41.38 -3.50 -8.63
C SER A 40 39.86 -3.28 -8.69
N ALA A 41 39.17 -4.09 -9.49
CA ALA A 41 37.78 -4.39 -9.26
C ALA A 41 37.74 -5.07 -7.89
N VAL A 42 37.28 -4.35 -6.87
CA VAL A 42 36.96 -4.95 -5.58
C VAL A 42 36.00 -6.09 -5.87
N ILE A 43 36.47 -7.33 -5.77
CA ILE A 43 35.63 -8.52 -5.89
C ILE A 43 34.76 -8.51 -4.64
N VAL A 44 33.61 -7.84 -4.72
CA VAL A 44 32.59 -7.90 -3.69
C VAL A 44 32.04 -9.32 -3.74
N SER A 45 32.37 -10.12 -2.73
CA SER A 45 31.86 -11.48 -2.65
C SER A 45 30.32 -11.46 -2.66
N PRO A 46 29.68 -12.31 -3.48
CA PRO A 46 28.23 -12.32 -3.59
C PRO A 46 27.61 -12.63 -2.22
N ILE A 47 26.69 -11.78 -1.79
CA ILE A 47 26.00 -11.95 -0.51
C ILE A 47 25.04 -13.12 -0.64
N ARG A 48 25.05 -14.04 0.31
CA ARG A 48 24.07 -15.15 0.34
C ARG A 48 22.70 -14.62 0.73
N LEU A 49 21.76 -14.61 -0.21
CA LEU A 49 20.39 -14.09 0.01
C LEU A 49 19.62 -14.86 1.08
N SER A 50 19.90 -16.16 1.26
CA SER A 50 19.33 -16.95 2.36
C SER A 50 19.74 -16.37 3.72
N ASN A 51 21.00 -15.96 3.88
CA ASN A 51 21.48 -15.32 5.11
C ASN A 51 20.83 -13.95 5.29
N THR A 52 20.63 -13.19 4.21
CA THR A 52 19.88 -11.93 4.24
C THR A 52 18.46 -12.15 4.76
N CYS A 53 17.75 -13.18 4.27
CA CYS A 53 16.40 -13.52 4.73
C CYS A 53 16.36 -13.86 6.22
N HIS A 54 17.31 -14.69 6.69
CA HIS A 54 17.44 -15.03 8.11
C HIS A 54 17.76 -13.81 8.98
N LEU A 55 18.67 -12.94 8.52
CA LEU A 55 19.04 -11.74 9.24
C LEU A 55 17.86 -10.76 9.36
N LEU A 56 17.13 -10.53 8.27
CA LEU A 56 15.91 -9.70 8.30
C LEU A 56 14.87 -10.27 9.28
N HIS A 57 14.68 -11.59 9.27
CA HIS A 57 13.78 -12.26 10.21
C HIS A 57 14.23 -12.09 11.68
N SER A 58 15.52 -12.27 11.97
CA SER A 58 16.11 -12.02 13.30
C SER A 58 15.83 -10.60 13.78
N ILE A 59 16.14 -9.60 12.96
CA ILE A 59 15.94 -8.18 13.31
C ILE A 59 14.47 -7.87 13.62
N CYS A 60 13.53 -8.50 12.91
CA CYS A 60 12.11 -8.32 13.16
C CYS A 60 11.64 -8.89 14.50
N ASN A 61 12.23 -10.00 14.93
CA ASN A 61 11.84 -10.72 16.15
C ASN A 61 12.58 -10.20 17.40
N GLU A 62 13.71 -9.52 17.23
CA GLU A 62 14.44 -8.91 18.34
C GLU A 62 13.64 -7.78 19.02
N GLN A 63 13.65 -7.75 20.35
CA GLN A 63 13.05 -6.69 21.17
C GLN A 63 13.94 -5.44 21.13
N GLN A 64 13.91 -4.72 20.02
CA GLN A 64 14.65 -3.48 19.82
C GLN A 64 13.73 -2.29 19.55
N PRO A 65 14.14 -1.07 19.95
CA PRO A 65 13.45 0.16 19.56
C PRO A 65 13.23 0.22 18.05
N GLU A 66 12.09 0.76 17.62
CA GLU A 66 11.71 0.78 16.21
C GLU A 66 12.73 1.53 15.33
N THR A 67 13.33 2.60 15.88
CA THR A 67 14.39 3.39 15.22
C THR A 67 15.63 2.55 14.90
N VAL A 68 16.03 1.68 15.82
CA VAL A 68 17.17 0.77 15.64
C VAL A 68 16.86 -0.29 14.59
N ARG A 69 15.67 -0.90 14.64
CA ARG A 69 15.23 -1.88 13.62
C ARG A 69 15.21 -1.28 12.23
N ARG A 70 14.66 -0.05 12.08
CA ARG A 70 14.68 0.68 10.79
C ARG A 70 16.09 0.86 10.26
N ARG A 71 17.05 1.30 11.09
CA ARG A 71 18.44 1.51 10.68
C ARG A 71 19.10 0.20 10.24
N ARG A 72 18.94 -0.87 11.02
CA ARG A 72 19.52 -2.19 10.71
C ARG A 72 18.95 -2.77 9.42
N ILE A 73 17.63 -2.76 9.26
CA ILE A 73 16.96 -3.26 8.06
C ILE A 73 17.43 -2.50 6.82
N ARG A 74 17.49 -1.16 6.88
CA ARG A 74 18.02 -0.35 5.77
C ARG A 74 19.45 -0.73 5.40
N GLY A 75 20.32 -0.94 6.39
CA GLY A 75 21.70 -1.37 6.15
C GLY A 75 21.77 -2.74 5.45
N VAL A 76 20.93 -3.69 5.87
CA VAL A 76 20.85 -5.03 5.26
C VAL A 76 20.35 -4.95 3.82
N ILE A 77 19.29 -4.18 3.56
CA ILE A 77 18.76 -3.99 2.21
C ILE A 77 19.78 -3.29 1.31
N HIS A 78 20.40 -2.20 1.78
CA HIS A 78 21.40 -1.49 0.99
C HIS A 78 22.58 -2.39 0.60
N LYS A 79 23.05 -3.22 1.54
CA LYS A 79 24.09 -4.21 1.27
C LYS A 79 23.61 -5.27 0.27
N MET A 80 22.38 -5.76 0.40
CA MET A 80 21.80 -6.72 -0.54
C MET A 80 21.73 -6.14 -1.96
N GLU A 81 21.33 -4.88 -2.12
CA GLU A 81 21.16 -4.25 -3.43
C GLU A 81 22.48 -4.03 -4.18
N SER A 82 23.62 -3.91 -3.49
CA SER A 82 24.91 -3.66 -4.15
C SER A 82 25.42 -4.81 -5.03
N SER A 83 24.94 -6.04 -4.82
CA SER A 83 25.32 -7.22 -5.61
C SER A 83 24.13 -8.14 -5.90
N ILE A 84 22.92 -7.58 -5.97
CA ILE A 84 21.68 -8.38 -5.98
C ILE A 84 21.61 -9.39 -7.14
N VAL A 85 22.06 -9.01 -8.34
CA VAL A 85 22.00 -9.88 -9.53
C VAL A 85 22.90 -11.10 -9.36
N GLU A 86 24.16 -10.90 -8.98
CA GLU A 86 25.15 -11.96 -8.74
C GLU A 86 24.74 -12.85 -7.57
N SER A 87 24.25 -12.24 -6.50
CA SER A 87 23.72 -12.95 -5.34
C SER A 87 22.51 -13.82 -5.68
N PHE A 88 21.61 -13.33 -6.53
CA PHE A 88 20.41 -14.06 -6.94
C PHE A 88 20.75 -15.22 -7.88
N THR A 89 21.61 -15.00 -8.88
CA THR A 89 22.05 -16.06 -9.79
C THR A 89 22.81 -17.14 -9.02
N ALA A 90 23.75 -16.76 -8.16
CA ALA A 90 24.50 -17.71 -7.32
C ALA A 90 23.59 -18.51 -6.38
N SER A 91 22.55 -17.87 -5.82
CA SER A 91 21.60 -18.55 -4.90
C SER A 91 20.65 -19.50 -5.62
N THR A 92 20.45 -19.36 -6.94
CA THR A 92 19.44 -20.13 -7.69
C THR A 92 20.04 -21.13 -8.67
N ALA A 93 21.32 -20.99 -9.06
CA ALA A 93 21.99 -21.82 -10.06
C ALA A 93 22.07 -23.31 -9.67
N SER A 94 22.30 -23.62 -8.40
CA SER A 94 22.44 -24.99 -7.90
C SER A 94 21.13 -25.60 -7.37
N LEU A 95 20.03 -24.83 -7.36
CA LEU A 95 18.75 -25.28 -6.83
C LEU A 95 17.93 -26.00 -7.89
N THR A 96 17.31 -27.11 -7.49
CA THR A 96 16.24 -27.75 -8.26
C THR A 96 15.03 -26.81 -8.37
N THR A 97 14.18 -26.99 -9.38
CA THR A 97 12.97 -26.17 -9.59
C THR A 97 12.11 -25.97 -8.32
N PRO A 98 11.73 -27.02 -7.56
CA PRO A 98 10.94 -26.82 -6.35
C PRO A 98 11.70 -26.05 -5.26
N GLN A 99 13.00 -26.33 -5.06
CA GLN A 99 13.82 -25.60 -4.11
C GLN A 99 13.97 -24.11 -4.50
N ARG A 100 14.03 -23.83 -5.80
CA ARG A 100 14.07 -22.48 -6.35
C ARG A 100 12.78 -21.73 -6.04
N HIS A 101 11.62 -22.35 -6.24
CA HIS A 101 10.33 -21.74 -5.88
C HIS A 101 10.24 -21.48 -4.36
N ASP A 102 10.67 -22.43 -3.52
CA ASP A 102 10.70 -22.23 -2.07
C ASP A 102 11.62 -21.10 -1.63
N PHE A 103 12.77 -20.96 -2.29
CA PHE A 103 13.70 -19.86 -2.05
C PHE A 103 13.08 -18.51 -2.45
N MET A 104 12.54 -18.41 -3.68
CA MET A 104 11.90 -17.19 -4.19
C MET A 104 10.72 -16.74 -3.29
N ARG A 105 9.86 -17.68 -2.88
CA ARG A 105 8.75 -17.41 -1.95
C ARG A 105 9.23 -16.90 -0.60
N ARG A 106 10.25 -17.55 -0.02
CA ARG A 106 10.85 -17.11 1.26
C ARG A 106 11.44 -15.70 1.13
N TRP A 107 12.11 -15.41 0.02
CA TRP A 107 12.69 -14.08 -0.21
C TRP A 107 11.61 -13.00 -0.33
N LEU A 108 10.55 -13.24 -1.11
CA LEU A 108 9.38 -12.35 -1.21
C LEU A 108 8.76 -12.09 0.17
N ARG A 109 8.52 -13.14 0.96
CA ARG A 109 7.97 -13.03 2.32
C ARG A 109 8.86 -12.22 3.26
N SER A 110 10.16 -12.50 3.28
CA SER A 110 11.12 -11.80 4.14
C SER A 110 11.15 -10.31 3.81
N LEU A 111 11.16 -9.95 2.53
CA LEU A 111 11.13 -8.54 2.11
C LEU A 111 9.79 -7.90 2.43
N ALA A 112 8.67 -8.56 2.15
CA ALA A 112 7.32 -8.05 2.45
C ALA A 112 7.11 -7.78 3.94
N ALA A 113 7.74 -8.56 4.82
CA ALA A 113 7.68 -8.38 6.27
C ALA A 113 8.41 -7.11 6.75
N VAL A 114 9.43 -6.66 6.02
CA VAL A 114 10.29 -5.53 6.42
C VAL A 114 9.95 -4.21 5.74
N VAL A 115 9.08 -4.19 4.72
CA VAL A 115 8.69 -2.98 3.99
C VAL A 115 8.27 -1.82 4.90
N LYS A 116 7.53 -2.10 5.99
CA LYS A 116 7.08 -1.07 6.95
C LYS A 116 8.21 -0.27 7.61
N TYR A 117 9.45 -0.77 7.55
CA TYR A 117 10.63 -0.10 8.09
C TYR A 117 11.44 0.66 7.02
N LEU A 118 11.09 0.48 5.75
CA LEU A 118 11.74 1.13 4.62
C LEU A 118 11.08 2.48 4.31
N PRO A 119 11.88 3.51 3.98
CA PRO A 119 11.33 4.74 3.44
C PRO A 119 10.79 4.46 2.03
N ARG A 120 9.71 5.14 1.66
CA ARG A 120 9.25 5.16 0.29
C ARG A 120 10.24 6.04 -0.49
N GLN A 121 10.90 5.49 -1.49
CA GLN A 121 11.70 6.22 -2.47
C GLN A 121 10.68 6.95 -3.36
N GLU A 122 10.26 8.14 -2.93
CA GLU A 122 9.52 9.03 -3.81
C GLU A 122 10.39 9.25 -5.06
N ALA A 123 9.80 9.09 -6.24
CA ALA A 123 10.49 9.29 -7.50
C ALA A 123 11.01 10.73 -7.53
N SER A 124 12.24 10.93 -7.06
CA SER A 124 13.04 12.12 -7.31
C SER A 124 13.35 12.14 -8.80
N LEU A 125 12.36 12.55 -9.59
CA LEU A 125 12.56 13.13 -10.91
C LEU A 125 12.87 14.63 -10.74
N CYS A 126 13.73 14.97 -9.78
CA CYS A 126 14.61 16.12 -9.93
C CYS A 126 15.92 15.56 -10.46
N ALA A 127 16.18 15.84 -11.73
CA ALA A 127 17.46 15.59 -12.36
C ALA A 127 18.61 16.16 -11.51
N PRO A 128 19.83 15.57 -11.57
CA PRO A 128 20.99 16.17 -10.96
C PRO A 128 21.41 17.36 -11.84
N GLY A 129 21.03 18.56 -11.43
CA GLY A 129 21.40 19.78 -12.12
C GLY A 129 20.95 20.97 -11.30
N GLY A 130 21.85 21.49 -10.46
CA GLY A 130 21.60 22.72 -9.72
C GLY A 130 21.52 23.91 -10.67
N VAL A 131 20.48 24.72 -10.54
CA VAL A 131 20.51 26.17 -10.75
C VAL A 131 19.50 26.79 -9.80
N GLU A 132 19.98 27.72 -8.98
CA GLU A 132 19.17 28.62 -8.15
C GLU A 132 18.21 29.44 -9.03
N ALA A 133 16.94 29.53 -8.65
CA ALA A 133 16.11 30.66 -9.01
C ALA A 133 15.06 30.89 -7.91
N GLY A 134 15.39 31.77 -6.97
CA GLY A 134 14.39 32.41 -6.14
C GLY A 134 13.56 33.42 -6.93
N ARG A 135 12.33 33.66 -6.48
CA ARG A 135 11.70 34.99 -6.23
C ARG A 135 10.16 34.92 -6.32
N PHE A 136 9.54 35.20 -5.19
CA PHE A 136 8.19 35.72 -4.91
C PHE A 136 7.20 36.05 -6.06
N SER A 137 6.00 35.44 -5.93
CA SER A 137 4.62 36.03 -5.93
C SER A 137 4.03 36.66 -7.22
N PRO A 138 2.70 36.95 -7.37
CA PRO A 138 1.55 36.76 -6.46
C PRO A 138 0.23 36.23 -7.09
N ARG A 139 -0.71 35.84 -6.20
CA ARG A 139 -2.20 35.92 -6.29
C ARG A 139 -2.95 35.59 -7.60
N SER A 140 -3.87 34.63 -7.44
CA SER A 140 -5.23 34.56 -8.01
C SER A 140 -5.44 34.04 -9.44
N SER A 141 -5.89 32.78 -9.52
CA SER A 141 -7.11 32.46 -10.27
C SER A 141 -7.94 31.38 -9.57
N ARG A 142 -8.93 31.83 -8.78
CA ARG A 142 -10.12 31.05 -8.47
C ARG A 142 -10.80 30.68 -9.80
N ARG A 143 -10.71 29.42 -10.23
CA ARG A 143 -11.59 28.65 -11.14
C ARG A 143 -10.75 27.76 -12.06
N ALA A 144 -10.35 26.61 -11.56
CA ALA A 144 -10.21 25.38 -12.35
C ALA A 144 -10.54 24.21 -11.43
N ARG A 145 -11.83 23.87 -11.38
CA ARG A 145 -12.32 22.62 -10.80
C ARG A 145 -12.06 21.52 -11.82
N HIS A 146 -10.94 20.79 -11.67
CA HIS A 146 -10.72 19.41 -12.08
C HIS A 146 -9.22 19.14 -12.04
N ASP A 147 -8.64 18.88 -10.86
CA ASP A 147 -7.43 18.05 -10.83
C ASP A 147 -7.89 16.61 -10.99
N LYS A 148 -8.08 16.28 -12.28
CA LYS A 148 -7.82 14.97 -12.83
C LYS A 148 -6.41 14.59 -12.39
N ASP A 149 -6.24 13.36 -11.90
CA ASP A 149 -4.95 12.71 -11.65
C ASP A 149 -3.78 13.50 -12.26
N GLU A 150 -2.98 14.17 -11.42
CA GLU A 150 -1.56 14.20 -11.75
C GLU A 150 -1.21 12.74 -11.97
N SER A 151 -1.02 12.37 -13.23
CA SER A 151 -0.69 11.03 -13.62
C SER A 151 0.68 10.75 -13.02
N GLU A 152 0.69 10.34 -11.75
CA GLU A 152 1.77 9.58 -11.14
C GLU A 152 2.03 8.48 -12.14
N THR A 153 3.05 8.69 -12.98
CA THR A 153 3.39 7.79 -14.07
C THR A 153 4.00 6.60 -13.36
N TRP A 154 3.13 5.69 -12.94
CA TRP A 154 3.53 4.58 -12.12
C TRP A 154 4.50 3.75 -12.95
N SER A 155 5.76 3.73 -12.51
CA SER A 155 6.86 3.11 -13.24
C SER A 155 6.78 1.58 -13.26
N GLY A 156 5.78 1.00 -12.58
CA GLY A 156 5.66 -0.42 -12.33
C GLY A 156 6.71 -0.96 -11.37
N ALA A 157 7.59 -0.10 -10.83
CA ALA A 157 8.64 -0.48 -9.90
C ALA A 157 8.16 -0.29 -8.46
N SER A 158 8.57 -1.21 -7.58
CA SER A 158 8.35 -1.07 -6.15
C SER A 158 9.01 0.23 -5.65
N PRO A 159 8.32 1.06 -4.85
CA PRO A 159 8.88 2.32 -4.37
C PRO A 159 9.88 2.12 -3.22
N TYR A 160 10.22 0.88 -2.85
CA TYR A 160 11.11 0.60 -1.72
C TYR A 160 12.49 0.15 -2.15
N PHE A 161 12.64 -0.29 -3.40
CA PHE A 161 13.83 -0.94 -3.91
C PHE A 161 14.25 -0.30 -5.23
N SER A 162 15.51 -0.50 -5.61
CA SER A 162 16.00 -0.19 -6.95
C SER A 162 15.20 -0.93 -8.03
N LEU A 163 15.20 -0.39 -9.25
CA LEU A 163 14.49 -0.99 -10.39
C LEU A 163 14.91 -2.45 -10.61
N VAL A 164 16.21 -2.74 -10.51
CA VAL A 164 16.77 -4.09 -10.69
C VAL A 164 16.23 -5.07 -9.65
N THR A 165 16.23 -4.68 -8.37
CA THR A 165 15.64 -5.50 -7.31
C THR A 165 14.13 -5.67 -7.56
N GLY A 166 13.43 -4.60 -7.94
CA GLY A 166 12.01 -4.65 -8.29
C GLY A 166 11.69 -5.66 -9.39
N ASP A 167 12.47 -5.66 -10.47
CA ASP A 167 12.32 -6.59 -11.60
C ASP A 167 12.58 -8.05 -11.18
N LEU A 168 13.57 -8.30 -10.31
CA LEU A 168 13.83 -9.64 -9.77
C LEU A 168 12.70 -10.12 -8.85
N LEU A 169 12.08 -9.24 -8.07
CA LEU A 169 10.92 -9.59 -7.24
C LEU A 169 9.69 -9.89 -8.12
N CYS A 170 9.51 -9.13 -9.19
CA CYS A 170 8.48 -9.39 -10.21
C CYS A 170 8.69 -10.75 -10.91
N LEU A 171 9.94 -11.09 -11.25
CA LEU A 171 10.30 -12.41 -11.77
C LEU A 171 9.99 -13.51 -10.77
N CYS A 172 10.39 -13.36 -9.49
CA CYS A 172 10.08 -14.32 -8.43
C CYS A 172 8.56 -14.55 -8.31
N LEU A 173 7.77 -13.47 -8.33
CA LEU A 173 6.31 -13.57 -8.27
C LEU A 173 5.76 -14.36 -9.46
N ARG A 174 6.22 -14.05 -10.69
CA ARG A 174 5.78 -14.73 -11.90
C ARG A 174 6.12 -16.23 -11.88
N GLU A 175 7.36 -16.57 -11.54
CA GLU A 175 7.80 -17.97 -11.48
C GLU A 175 6.98 -18.77 -10.45
N CYS A 176 6.79 -18.22 -9.24
CA CYS A 176 6.04 -18.91 -8.19
C CYS A 176 4.53 -19.00 -8.45
N ALA A 177 3.95 -18.05 -9.20
CA ALA A 177 2.51 -18.03 -9.45
C ALA A 177 2.10 -18.82 -10.69
N MET A 178 2.90 -18.75 -11.76
CA MET A 178 2.55 -19.28 -13.09
C MET A 178 3.21 -20.63 -13.40
N ASN A 179 4.41 -20.87 -12.85
CA ASN A 179 5.26 -22.01 -13.23
C ASN A 179 5.40 -23.05 -12.10
N ASP A 180 4.80 -22.82 -10.93
CA ASP A 180 4.78 -23.80 -9.85
C ASP A 180 3.52 -24.68 -9.93
N PRO A 181 3.63 -25.95 -10.38
CA PRO A 181 2.49 -26.85 -10.47
C PRO A 181 1.94 -27.26 -9.09
N ARG A 182 2.66 -26.94 -8.00
CA ARG A 182 2.25 -27.20 -6.62
C ARG A 182 1.58 -25.99 -5.95
N ALA A 183 1.34 -24.92 -6.70
CA ALA A 183 0.74 -23.74 -6.13
C ALA A 183 -0.72 -24.03 -5.74
N GLU A 184 -0.97 -24.02 -4.44
CA GLU A 184 -2.30 -24.15 -3.85
C GLU A 184 -2.92 -22.78 -3.55
N PRO A 185 -4.24 -22.69 -3.27
CA PRO A 185 -4.89 -21.43 -2.91
C PRO A 185 -4.22 -20.66 -1.76
N ALA A 186 -3.65 -21.35 -0.78
CA ALA A 186 -2.91 -20.71 0.31
C ALA A 186 -1.65 -19.99 -0.19
N VAL A 187 -0.93 -20.60 -1.15
CA VAL A 187 0.27 -20.04 -1.77
C VAL A 187 -0.10 -18.81 -2.59
N TRP A 188 -1.15 -18.87 -3.40
CA TRP A 188 -1.62 -17.73 -4.18
C TRP A 188 -2.04 -16.55 -3.30
N ARG A 189 -2.68 -16.80 -2.15
CA ARG A 189 -3.01 -15.75 -1.16
C ARG A 189 -1.76 -15.12 -0.57
N GLU A 190 -0.77 -15.93 -0.21
CA GLU A 190 0.52 -15.45 0.30
C GLU A 190 1.24 -14.57 -0.74
N LEU A 191 1.28 -15.02 -1.99
CA LEU A 191 1.91 -14.29 -3.10
C LEU A 191 1.21 -12.95 -3.37
N LEU A 192 -0.14 -12.94 -3.39
CA LEU A 192 -0.92 -11.71 -3.53
C LEU A 192 -0.61 -10.73 -2.39
N LEU A 193 -0.60 -11.20 -1.15
CA LEU A 193 -0.27 -10.38 0.01
C LEU A 193 1.15 -9.80 -0.08
N CYS A 194 2.13 -10.61 -0.48
CA CYS A 194 3.51 -10.15 -0.70
C CYS A 194 3.57 -9.08 -1.77
N ALA A 195 2.93 -9.29 -2.92
CA ALA A 195 2.93 -8.34 -4.01
C ALA A 195 2.27 -7.00 -3.64
N VAL A 196 1.16 -7.04 -2.89
CA VAL A 196 0.48 -5.84 -2.37
C VAL A 196 1.34 -5.06 -1.37
N ARG A 197 2.07 -5.76 -0.49
CA ARG A 197 2.96 -5.13 0.49
C ARG A 197 4.19 -4.52 -0.17
N LEU A 198 4.73 -5.20 -1.16
CA LEU A 198 5.90 -4.77 -1.93
C LEU A 198 5.54 -3.78 -3.05
N GLU A 199 4.26 -3.57 -3.34
CA GLU A 199 3.74 -2.75 -4.46
C GLU A 199 4.35 -3.20 -5.82
N LEU A 200 4.36 -4.51 -6.08
CA LEU A 200 4.93 -5.08 -7.31
C LEU A 200 4.00 -4.85 -8.52
N GLY A 201 4.60 -4.57 -9.68
CA GLY A 201 3.87 -4.12 -10.87
C GLY A 201 3.56 -5.16 -11.94
N GLU A 202 3.53 -6.45 -11.59
CA GLU A 202 3.21 -7.55 -12.51
C GLU A 202 1.70 -7.74 -12.66
N VAL A 203 1.08 -6.89 -13.48
CA VAL A 203 -0.38 -6.85 -13.64
C VAL A 203 -0.96 -8.20 -14.10
N ASP A 204 -0.39 -8.82 -15.13
CA ASP A 204 -0.91 -10.08 -15.70
C ASP A 204 -0.90 -11.22 -14.66
N VAL A 205 0.19 -11.30 -13.89
CA VAL A 205 0.34 -12.33 -12.84
C VAL A 205 -0.64 -12.09 -11.70
N LEU A 206 -0.82 -10.82 -11.28
CA LEU A 206 -1.79 -10.47 -10.24
C LEU A 206 -3.23 -10.73 -10.68
N GLN A 207 -3.57 -10.41 -11.94
CA GLN A 207 -4.87 -10.74 -12.49
C GLN A 207 -5.11 -12.26 -12.53
N HIS A 208 -4.09 -13.04 -12.91
CA HIS A 208 -4.17 -14.50 -12.89
C HIS A 208 -4.41 -15.04 -11.47
N ILE A 209 -3.61 -14.61 -10.50
CA ILE A 209 -3.78 -14.99 -9.08
C ILE A 209 -5.19 -14.65 -8.59
N ILE A 210 -5.66 -13.43 -8.86
CA ILE A 210 -7.00 -12.99 -8.43
C ILE A 210 -8.08 -13.83 -9.11
N HIS A 211 -7.94 -14.14 -10.39
CA HIS A 211 -8.89 -15.00 -11.11
C HIS A 211 -8.97 -16.40 -10.49
N LEU A 212 -7.83 -17.01 -10.16
CA LEU A 212 -7.80 -18.32 -9.48
C LEU A 212 -8.44 -18.27 -8.09
N LEU A 213 -8.15 -17.23 -7.31
CA LEU A 213 -8.69 -17.07 -5.96
C LEU A 213 -10.17 -16.70 -5.91
N THR A 214 -10.70 -16.09 -6.98
CA THR A 214 -12.12 -15.71 -7.14
C THR A 214 -12.92 -16.76 -7.94
N ASN A 215 -12.32 -17.90 -8.24
CA ASN A 215 -13.03 -19.00 -8.88
C ASN A 215 -14.10 -19.59 -7.94
N THR A 216 -15.20 -20.10 -8.50
CA THR A 216 -16.37 -20.58 -7.74
C THR A 216 -15.99 -21.64 -6.71
N ASP A 217 -15.15 -22.59 -7.09
CA ASP A 217 -14.81 -23.72 -6.24
C ASP A 217 -13.97 -23.25 -5.06
N VAL A 218 -13.01 -22.35 -5.29
CA VAL A 218 -12.18 -21.81 -4.22
C VAL A 218 -13.00 -20.93 -3.27
N CYS A 219 -13.88 -20.06 -3.80
CA CYS A 219 -14.71 -19.19 -2.96
C CYS A 219 -15.71 -19.96 -2.08
N ARG A 220 -16.25 -21.10 -2.56
CA ARG A 220 -17.20 -21.92 -1.79
C ARG A 220 -16.60 -22.55 -0.54
N HIS A 221 -15.31 -22.88 -0.58
CA HIS A 221 -14.61 -23.51 0.55
C HIS A 221 -13.97 -22.49 1.50
N GLN A 222 -14.02 -21.20 1.18
CA GLN A 222 -13.46 -20.14 2.02
C GLN A 222 -14.42 -19.75 3.14
N THR A 223 -13.86 -19.50 4.32
CA THR A 223 -14.59 -18.86 5.41
C THR A 223 -14.93 -17.40 5.06
N CYS A 224 -15.92 -16.82 5.73
CA CYS A 224 -16.29 -15.41 5.52
C CYS A 224 -15.10 -14.48 5.80
N SER A 225 -14.32 -14.76 6.84
CA SER A 225 -13.15 -13.96 7.20
C SER A 225 -12.08 -13.98 6.10
N GLU A 226 -11.83 -15.15 5.50
CA GLU A 226 -10.92 -15.30 4.36
C GLU A 226 -11.39 -14.53 3.12
N GLN A 227 -12.70 -14.52 2.85
CA GLN A 227 -13.26 -13.74 1.73
C GLN A 227 -13.10 -12.23 1.97
N VAL A 228 -13.28 -11.76 3.20
CA VAL A 228 -13.04 -10.35 3.58
C VAL A 228 -11.57 -9.98 3.44
N GLU A 229 -10.66 -10.85 3.87
CA GLU A 229 -9.23 -10.63 3.71
C GLU A 229 -8.83 -10.58 2.22
N LEU A 230 -9.36 -11.51 1.42
CA LEU A 230 -9.15 -11.53 -0.04
C LEU A 230 -9.67 -10.25 -0.69
N LEU A 231 -10.90 -9.81 -0.37
CA LEU A 231 -11.46 -8.56 -0.88
C LEU A 231 -10.56 -7.37 -0.53
N ASN A 232 -10.09 -7.30 0.72
CA ASN A 232 -9.19 -6.26 1.17
C ASN A 232 -7.88 -6.28 0.38
N ASN A 233 -7.24 -7.44 0.20
CA ASN A 233 -6.01 -7.60 -0.56
C ASN A 233 -6.19 -7.22 -2.04
N VAL A 234 -7.28 -7.64 -2.68
CA VAL A 234 -7.62 -7.25 -4.06
C VAL A 234 -7.81 -5.74 -4.18
N SER A 235 -8.54 -5.11 -3.26
CA SER A 235 -8.73 -3.66 -3.26
C SER A 235 -7.43 -2.87 -3.09
N LEU A 236 -6.48 -3.41 -2.33
CA LEU A 236 -5.16 -2.84 -2.17
C LEU A 236 -4.28 -3.08 -3.40
N ALA A 237 -4.41 -4.22 -4.06
CA ALA A 237 -3.75 -4.49 -5.34
C ALA A 237 -4.20 -3.49 -6.41
N VAL A 238 -5.51 -3.24 -6.54
CA VAL A 238 -6.05 -2.22 -7.48
C VAL A 238 -5.46 -0.85 -7.16
N LYS A 239 -5.44 -0.46 -5.89
CA LYS A 239 -4.96 0.86 -5.47
C LYS A 239 -3.43 1.05 -5.63
N ARG A 240 -2.64 0.06 -5.20
CA ARG A 240 -1.18 0.17 -5.06
C ARG A 240 -0.41 -0.39 -6.24
N CYS A 241 -0.85 -1.53 -6.76
CA CYS A 241 -0.25 -2.21 -7.90
C CYS A 241 -0.90 -1.83 -9.24
N LYS A 242 -1.87 -0.89 -9.22
CA LYS A 242 -2.55 -0.33 -10.40
C LYS A 242 -3.13 -1.40 -11.35
N ILE A 243 -3.57 -2.54 -10.81
CA ILE A 243 -4.25 -3.56 -11.59
C ILE A 243 -5.64 -3.03 -12.03
N PRO A 244 -6.13 -3.39 -13.21
CA PRO A 244 -7.48 -3.04 -13.62
C PRO A 244 -8.50 -3.77 -12.72
N LEU A 245 -9.70 -3.21 -12.64
CA LEU A 245 -10.75 -3.70 -11.75
C LEU A 245 -11.15 -5.15 -12.10
N PRO A 246 -10.94 -6.12 -11.19
CA PRO A 246 -11.32 -7.51 -11.44
C PRO A 246 -12.83 -7.72 -11.23
N ARG A 247 -13.37 -8.82 -11.78
CA ARG A 247 -14.76 -9.23 -11.53
C ARG A 247 -14.86 -9.80 -10.12
N LEU A 248 -15.71 -9.20 -9.29
CA LEU A 248 -15.84 -9.53 -7.86
C LEU A 248 -17.21 -10.10 -7.49
N ASP A 249 -18.12 -10.27 -8.44
CA ASP A 249 -19.52 -10.64 -8.17
C ASP A 249 -19.63 -11.88 -7.27
N ARG A 250 -18.82 -12.92 -7.55
CA ARG A 250 -18.78 -14.18 -6.78
C ARG A 250 -18.35 -13.97 -5.33
N LEU A 251 -17.36 -13.11 -5.11
CA LEU A 251 -16.86 -12.77 -3.78
C LEU A 251 -17.88 -11.93 -3.02
N LEU A 252 -18.55 -11.01 -3.72
CA LEU A 252 -19.50 -10.07 -3.13
C LEU A 252 -20.86 -10.72 -2.81
N CYS A 253 -21.30 -11.73 -3.56
CA CYS A 253 -22.61 -12.38 -3.34
C CYS A 253 -22.76 -13.03 -1.95
N GLY A 254 -21.68 -13.53 -1.34
CA GLY A 254 -21.73 -14.20 -0.04
C GLY A 254 -21.74 -13.25 1.17
N LEU A 255 -21.20 -12.04 1.02
CA LEU A 255 -20.96 -11.11 2.13
C LEU A 255 -22.23 -10.52 2.79
N PRO A 256 -23.35 -10.27 2.07
CA PRO A 256 -24.57 -9.77 2.68
C PRO A 256 -25.15 -10.69 3.75
N ALA A 257 -25.02 -12.02 3.60
CA ALA A 257 -25.60 -13.01 4.52
C ALA A 257 -24.66 -13.46 5.66
N ALA A 258 -23.37 -13.14 5.58
CA ALA A 258 -22.36 -13.58 6.54
C ALA A 258 -22.54 -13.00 7.96
N THR A 259 -22.05 -13.68 8.98
CA THR A 259 -21.85 -13.06 10.31
C THR A 259 -20.48 -12.37 10.33
N LEU A 260 -20.47 -11.05 10.47
CA LEU A 260 -19.25 -10.24 10.37
C LEU A 260 -18.98 -9.49 11.67
N SER A 261 -17.71 -9.44 12.06
CA SER A 261 -17.24 -8.60 13.15
C SER A 261 -17.31 -7.10 12.76
N PRO A 262 -17.29 -6.19 13.74
CA PRO A 262 -17.32 -4.75 13.47
C PRO A 262 -16.19 -4.29 12.53
N ARG A 263 -15.00 -4.88 12.68
CA ARG A 263 -13.84 -4.57 11.84
C ARG A 263 -13.95 -5.14 10.44
N GLU A 264 -14.49 -6.34 10.27
CA GLU A 264 -14.71 -6.93 8.94
C GLU A 264 -15.69 -6.10 8.13
N ASN A 265 -16.77 -5.60 8.75
CA ASN A 265 -17.69 -4.66 8.11
C ASN A 265 -16.95 -3.42 7.57
N LEU A 266 -16.08 -2.80 8.37
CA LEU A 266 -15.29 -1.64 7.93
C LEU A 266 -14.28 -1.98 6.83
N LEU A 267 -13.66 -3.16 6.88
CA LEU A 267 -12.73 -3.62 5.86
C LEU A 267 -13.42 -3.80 4.50
N ILE A 268 -14.62 -4.41 4.49
CA ILE A 268 -15.42 -4.55 3.26
C ILE A 268 -15.77 -3.17 2.70
N LEU A 269 -16.33 -2.29 3.52
CA LEU A 269 -16.74 -0.95 3.05
C LEU A 269 -15.53 -0.13 2.57
N SER A 270 -14.40 -0.23 3.25
CA SER A 270 -13.14 0.41 2.84
C SER A 270 -12.60 -0.16 1.54
N ALA A 271 -12.75 -1.47 1.33
CA ALA A 271 -12.35 -2.14 0.09
C ALA A 271 -13.24 -1.69 -1.08
N LEU A 272 -14.55 -1.65 -0.90
CA LEU A 272 -15.51 -1.16 -1.89
C LEU A 272 -15.28 0.32 -2.23
N HIS A 273 -14.90 1.14 -1.24
CA HIS A 273 -14.51 2.53 -1.48
C HIS A 273 -13.28 2.66 -2.39
N ARG A 274 -12.31 1.74 -2.29
CA ARG A 274 -11.13 1.71 -3.17
C ARG A 274 -11.45 1.17 -4.56
N LEU A 275 -12.45 0.31 -4.67
CA LEU A 275 -12.93 -0.34 -5.89
C LEU A 275 -14.06 0.47 -6.54
N GLN A 276 -13.84 1.77 -6.70
CA GLN A 276 -14.81 2.67 -7.34
C GLN A 276 -15.19 2.10 -8.72
N HIS A 277 -16.45 2.29 -9.13
CA HIS A 277 -17.06 1.74 -10.36
C HIS A 277 -17.48 0.26 -10.32
N THR A 278 -17.32 -0.44 -9.20
CA THR A 278 -17.95 -1.75 -9.02
C THR A 278 -19.45 -1.58 -8.74
N HIS A 279 -20.31 -2.36 -9.39
CA HIS A 279 -21.75 -2.41 -9.11
C HIS A 279 -22.02 -3.10 -7.77
N ALA A 280 -21.71 -2.43 -6.66
CA ALA A 280 -21.79 -2.99 -5.31
C ALA A 280 -22.77 -2.22 -4.41
N ALA A 281 -23.67 -1.41 -4.95
CA ALA A 281 -24.56 -0.54 -4.18
C ALA A 281 -25.38 -1.31 -3.14
N ASP A 282 -25.95 -2.45 -3.52
CA ASP A 282 -26.75 -3.29 -2.61
C ASP A 282 -25.90 -3.89 -1.48
N VAL A 283 -24.67 -4.28 -1.79
CA VAL A 283 -23.71 -4.81 -0.81
C VAL A 283 -23.30 -3.71 0.15
N VAL A 284 -23.02 -2.50 -0.34
CA VAL A 284 -22.70 -1.34 0.50
C VAL A 284 -23.86 -1.03 1.44
N ALA A 285 -25.09 -0.95 0.93
CA ALA A 285 -26.28 -0.65 1.72
C ALA A 285 -26.54 -1.73 2.79
N SER A 286 -26.42 -3.01 2.43
CA SER A 286 -26.61 -4.14 3.34
C SER A 286 -25.53 -4.21 4.44
N VAL A 287 -24.24 -4.15 4.05
CA VAL A 287 -23.11 -4.21 4.97
C VAL A 287 -23.10 -3.00 5.91
N SER A 288 -23.33 -1.78 5.39
CA SER A 288 -23.39 -0.58 6.24
C SER A 288 -24.56 -0.62 7.22
N ARG A 289 -25.77 -1.04 6.80
CA ARG A 289 -26.92 -1.20 7.71
C ARG A 289 -26.62 -2.15 8.88
N ARG A 290 -25.90 -3.25 8.62
CA ARG A 290 -25.47 -4.19 9.65
C ARG A 290 -24.39 -3.59 10.55
N ALA A 291 -23.40 -2.92 9.96
CA ALA A 291 -22.34 -2.23 10.69
C ALA A 291 -22.89 -1.18 11.68
N ALA A 292 -24.04 -0.56 11.35
CA ALA A 292 -24.73 0.38 12.22
C ALA A 292 -25.07 -0.19 13.62
N LYS A 293 -25.24 -1.51 13.74
CA LYS A 293 -25.56 -2.18 15.02
C LYS A 293 -24.33 -2.36 15.93
N GLN A 294 -23.13 -2.13 15.40
CA GLN A 294 -21.86 -2.42 16.07
C GLN A 294 -20.97 -1.17 16.21
N THR A 295 -21.52 0.04 15.96
CA THR A 295 -20.74 1.28 15.98
C THR A 295 -20.17 1.59 17.36
N ASP A 296 -20.80 1.11 18.43
CA ASP A 296 -20.36 1.33 19.80
C ASP A 296 -19.04 0.62 20.12
N GLU A 297 -18.70 -0.44 19.38
CA GLU A 297 -17.45 -1.19 19.54
C GLU A 297 -16.25 -0.50 18.86
N TYR A 298 -16.48 0.55 18.07
CA TYR A 298 -15.41 1.23 17.35
C TYR A 298 -14.50 2.02 18.29
N ASN A 299 -13.20 1.88 18.09
CA ASN A 299 -12.19 2.78 18.65
C ASN A 299 -11.97 4.00 17.73
N ILE A 300 -11.13 4.94 18.15
CA ILE A 300 -10.86 6.18 17.40
C ILE A 300 -10.38 5.92 15.96
N LYS A 301 -9.54 4.89 15.74
CA LYS A 301 -9.05 4.55 14.39
C LYS A 301 -10.18 4.01 13.51
N ASP A 302 -11.00 3.13 14.07
CA ASP A 302 -12.15 2.55 13.38
C ASP A 302 -13.16 3.64 13.01
N VAL A 303 -13.42 4.61 13.89
CA VAL A 303 -14.25 5.79 13.59
C VAL A 303 -13.69 6.63 12.45
N ILE A 304 -12.38 6.88 12.40
CA ILE A 304 -11.76 7.63 11.30
C ILE A 304 -11.96 6.91 9.96
N TYR A 305 -11.76 5.59 9.93
CA TYR A 305 -12.02 4.79 8.72
C TYR A 305 -13.51 4.77 8.35
N ALA A 306 -14.39 4.66 9.33
CA ALA A 306 -15.83 4.68 9.11
C ALA A 306 -16.31 6.04 8.56
N LEU A 307 -15.76 7.16 9.04
CA LEU A 307 -16.02 8.49 8.52
C LEU A 307 -15.48 8.68 7.10
N GLU A 308 -14.31 8.12 6.78
CA GLU A 308 -13.78 8.11 5.42
C GLU A 308 -14.74 7.42 4.46
N VAL A 309 -15.20 6.22 4.83
CA VAL A 309 -16.20 5.47 4.09
C VAL A 309 -17.50 6.28 3.96
N ALA A 310 -18.05 6.78 5.06
CA ALA A 310 -19.31 7.53 5.05
C ALA A 310 -19.24 8.79 4.17
N ALA A 311 -18.09 9.44 4.11
CA ALA A 311 -17.90 10.66 3.35
C ALA A 311 -17.65 10.44 1.85
N LEU A 312 -17.09 9.28 1.47
CA LEU A 312 -16.56 9.06 0.12
C LEU A 312 -17.18 7.87 -0.62
N LEU A 313 -17.87 6.96 0.07
CA LEU A 313 -18.54 5.82 -0.55
C LEU A 313 -20.04 6.13 -0.71
N PRO A 314 -20.56 6.24 -1.95
CA PRO A 314 -22.00 6.44 -2.16
C PRO A 314 -22.78 5.18 -1.76
N GLY A 315 -24.01 5.36 -1.28
CA GLY A 315 -24.92 4.26 -0.92
C GLY A 315 -24.76 3.72 0.50
N CYS A 316 -23.94 4.35 1.35
CA CYS A 316 -23.89 4.04 2.77
C CYS A 316 -25.26 4.29 3.43
N ASN A 317 -25.64 3.39 4.35
CA ASN A 317 -26.88 3.53 5.11
C ASN A 317 -26.80 4.70 6.11
N GLU A 318 -27.87 5.48 6.20
CA GLU A 318 -27.94 6.67 7.05
C GLU A 318 -27.77 6.36 8.55
N VAL A 319 -28.32 5.23 9.01
CA VAL A 319 -28.22 4.79 10.42
C VAL A 319 -26.76 4.48 10.78
N PHE A 320 -26.00 3.92 9.84
CA PHE A 320 -24.57 3.70 10.03
C PHE A 320 -23.81 5.01 10.20
N VAL A 321 -24.07 5.99 9.33
CA VAL A 321 -23.39 7.29 9.39
C VAL A 321 -23.75 8.03 10.67
N ALA A 322 -25.02 8.03 11.06
CA ALA A 322 -25.48 8.58 12.33
C ALA A 322 -24.81 7.92 13.54
N GLY A 323 -24.70 6.58 13.54
CA GLY A 323 -24.02 5.82 14.60
C GLY A 323 -22.52 6.15 14.68
N VAL A 324 -21.84 6.28 13.53
CA VAL A 324 -20.43 6.66 13.46
C VAL A 324 -20.20 8.09 13.98
N LEU A 325 -21.06 9.05 13.61
CA LEU A 325 -20.99 10.42 14.13
C LEU A 325 -21.23 10.47 15.65
N THR A 326 -22.20 9.70 16.14
CA THR A 326 -22.48 9.59 17.58
C THR A 326 -21.29 8.99 18.34
N ARG A 327 -20.68 7.93 17.80
CA ARG A 327 -19.47 7.35 18.39
C ARG A 327 -18.28 8.31 18.33
N ALA A 328 -18.15 9.08 17.26
CA ALA A 328 -17.13 10.12 17.16
C ALA A 328 -17.29 11.19 18.25
N SER A 329 -18.52 11.58 18.56
CA SER A 329 -18.83 12.51 19.66
C SER A 329 -18.39 11.94 21.01
N ALA A 330 -18.73 10.67 21.28
CA ALA A 330 -18.34 10.00 22.53
C ALA A 330 -16.82 9.91 22.72
N LEU A 331 -16.08 9.72 21.62
CA LEU A 331 -14.61 9.60 21.65
C LEU A 331 -13.87 10.92 21.48
N ALA A 332 -14.55 12.02 21.16
CA ALA A 332 -13.94 13.32 20.88
C ALA A 332 -13.01 13.84 22.00
N PRO A 333 -13.32 13.66 23.30
CA PRO A 333 -12.46 14.13 24.39
C PRO A 333 -11.07 13.47 24.42
N ASP A 334 -10.96 12.23 23.94
CA ASP A 334 -9.73 11.41 24.04
C ASP A 334 -8.86 11.48 22.78
N MET A 335 -9.23 12.30 21.79
CA MET A 335 -8.53 12.36 20.51
C MET A 335 -7.24 13.17 20.61
N SER A 336 -6.14 12.61 20.12
CA SER A 336 -4.91 13.37 19.84
C SER A 336 -5.11 14.37 18.68
N PRO A 337 -4.23 15.39 18.54
CA PRO A 337 -4.33 16.37 17.45
C PRO A 337 -4.41 15.73 16.06
N LYS A 338 -3.66 14.64 15.86
CA LYS A 338 -3.66 13.83 14.63
C LYS A 338 -5.01 13.18 14.36
N GLN A 339 -5.63 12.61 15.39
CA GLN A 339 -6.93 11.95 15.27
C GLN A 339 -8.04 12.96 15.04
N LEU A 340 -8.05 14.06 15.80
CA LEU A 340 -9.03 15.13 15.64
C LEU A 340 -8.94 15.75 14.23
N GLY A 341 -7.73 16.04 13.75
CA GLY A 341 -7.52 16.52 12.38
C GLY A 341 -8.03 15.54 11.30
N ALA A 342 -7.88 14.23 11.52
CA ALA A 342 -8.40 13.21 10.61
C ALA A 342 -9.93 13.10 10.63
N VAL A 343 -10.56 13.23 11.81
CA VAL A 343 -12.02 13.31 11.94
C VAL A 343 -12.54 14.57 11.23
N CYS A 344 -11.97 15.74 11.52
CA CYS A 344 -12.33 17.00 10.85
C CYS A 344 -12.17 16.93 9.33
N LYS A 345 -11.15 16.24 8.81
CA LYS A 345 -10.96 16.04 7.38
C LYS A 345 -12.21 15.43 6.72
N TYR A 346 -12.77 14.37 7.31
CA TYR A 346 -13.89 13.64 6.72
C TYR A 346 -15.25 14.26 7.09
N VAL A 347 -15.40 14.77 8.31
CA VAL A 347 -16.59 15.54 8.71
C VAL A 347 -16.76 16.78 7.83
N GLY A 348 -15.68 17.46 7.44
CA GLY A 348 -15.72 18.58 6.49
C GLY A 348 -16.23 18.20 5.10
N LEU A 349 -16.22 16.92 4.72
CA LEU A 349 -16.81 16.43 3.47
C LEU A 349 -18.30 16.10 3.60
N LEU A 350 -18.79 15.92 4.84
CA LEU A 350 -20.20 15.69 5.18
C LEU A 350 -21.01 16.99 5.22
N ASN A 351 -20.86 17.86 4.21
CA ASN A 351 -21.52 19.16 4.13
C ASN A 351 -22.73 19.10 3.17
N PRO A 352 -23.93 19.58 3.57
CA PRO A 352 -25.11 19.64 2.71
C PRO A 352 -24.92 20.49 1.44
N SER A 353 -23.95 21.41 1.44
CA SER A 353 -23.61 22.24 0.28
C SER A 353 -22.99 21.44 -0.89
N ARG A 354 -22.63 20.17 -0.67
CA ARG A 354 -22.10 19.29 -1.72
C ARG A 354 -23.23 18.52 -2.40
N ARG A 355 -23.40 18.74 -3.71
CA ARG A 355 -24.46 18.15 -4.54
C ARG A 355 -24.57 16.62 -4.50
N GLN A 356 -23.48 15.92 -4.18
CA GLN A 356 -23.43 14.45 -4.15
C GLN A 356 -23.63 13.85 -2.76
N ASN A 357 -23.86 14.68 -1.73
CA ASN A 357 -23.96 14.21 -0.35
C ASN A 357 -25.40 14.29 0.17
N THR A 358 -26.17 13.22 -0.06
CA THR A 358 -27.52 13.06 0.48
C THR A 358 -27.51 12.82 1.99
N LEU A 359 -26.46 12.20 2.52
CA LEU A 359 -26.31 11.83 3.93
C LEU A 359 -26.19 13.02 4.87
N ALA A 360 -25.64 14.15 4.39
CA ALA A 360 -25.50 15.36 5.19
C ALA A 360 -26.84 15.95 5.66
N HIS A 361 -27.92 15.71 4.91
CA HIS A 361 -29.27 16.13 5.32
C HIS A 361 -29.87 15.15 6.32
N SER A 362 -29.74 13.84 6.07
CA SER A 362 -30.30 12.79 6.93
C SER A 362 -29.61 12.70 8.31
N CYS A 363 -28.31 12.98 8.39
CA CYS A 363 -27.53 12.91 9.64
C CYS A 363 -27.20 14.30 10.24
N GLY A 364 -28.00 15.32 9.91
CA GLY A 364 -27.75 16.70 10.31
C GLY A 364 -27.88 16.95 11.83
N ARG A 365 -28.61 16.09 12.56
CA ARG A 365 -28.73 16.19 14.02
C ARG A 365 -27.43 15.78 14.70
N GLU A 366 -26.90 14.63 14.33
CA GLU A 366 -25.68 14.03 14.87
C GLU A 366 -24.46 14.91 14.54
N LEU A 367 -24.43 15.44 13.31
CA LEU A 367 -23.40 16.38 12.89
C LEU A 367 -23.40 17.67 13.74
N ARG A 368 -24.57 18.26 14.00
CA ARG A 368 -24.69 19.44 14.86
C ARG A 368 -24.31 19.17 16.32
N ALA A 369 -24.50 17.94 16.80
CA ALA A 369 -24.05 17.54 18.13
C ALA A 369 -22.54 17.33 18.21
N LEU A 370 -21.91 16.82 17.15
CA LEU A 370 -20.46 16.58 17.09
C LEU A 370 -19.64 17.86 16.98
N LEU A 371 -20.11 18.86 16.20
CA LEU A 371 -19.33 20.06 15.90
C LEU A 371 -18.84 20.84 17.14
N PRO A 372 -19.66 21.10 18.18
CA PRO A 372 -19.20 21.74 19.41
C PRO A 372 -18.09 20.95 20.12
N LEU A 373 -18.18 19.62 20.16
CA LEU A 373 -17.18 18.77 20.80
C LEU A 373 -15.84 18.80 20.05
N LEU A 374 -15.88 18.89 18.72
CA LEU A 374 -14.67 19.09 17.91
C LEU A 374 -14.05 20.47 18.14
N VAL A 375 -14.87 21.50 18.35
CA VAL A 375 -14.41 22.85 18.71
C VAL A 375 -13.69 22.80 20.06
N GLU A 376 -14.34 22.29 21.10
CA GLU A 376 -13.73 22.19 22.44
C GLU A 376 -12.45 21.35 22.42
N GLY A 377 -12.44 20.23 21.71
CA GLY A 377 -11.24 19.40 21.54
C GLY A 377 -10.13 20.15 20.82
N ALA A 378 -10.45 20.93 19.77
CA ALA A 378 -9.48 21.74 19.06
C ALA A 378 -8.94 22.88 19.93
N GLU A 379 -9.75 23.51 20.77
CA GLU A 379 -9.31 24.53 21.73
C GLU A 379 -8.31 23.98 22.74
N ARG A 380 -8.61 22.82 23.34
CA ARG A 380 -7.73 22.17 24.33
C ARG A 380 -6.39 21.76 23.74
N LEU A 381 -6.35 21.46 22.44
CA LEU A 381 -5.16 20.99 21.71
C LEU A 381 -4.44 22.11 20.94
N LEU A 382 -4.81 23.38 21.13
CA LEU A 382 -4.13 24.50 20.50
C LEU A 382 -2.62 24.48 20.82
N GLY A 383 -1.80 24.73 19.80
CA GLY A 383 -0.34 24.65 19.88
C GLY A 383 0.25 23.24 19.70
N GLN A 384 -0.57 22.18 19.68
CA GLN A 384 -0.10 20.80 19.47
C GLN A 384 -0.36 20.28 18.04
N PHE A 385 -1.11 21.03 17.23
CA PHE A 385 -1.38 20.70 15.84
C PHE A 385 -0.16 20.97 14.96
N ARG A 386 0.13 20.06 14.02
CA ARG A 386 1.02 20.37 12.90
C ARG A 386 0.20 21.02 11.80
N LEU A 387 0.90 21.64 10.86
CA LEU A 387 0.31 22.36 9.71
C LEU A 387 -0.78 21.55 9.00
N ARG A 388 -0.54 20.26 8.76
CA ARG A 388 -1.48 19.38 8.05
C ARG A 388 -2.79 19.19 8.82
N GLU A 389 -2.73 18.94 10.12
CA GLU A 389 -3.94 18.76 10.92
C GLU A 389 -4.71 20.07 11.06
N ALA A 390 -4.00 21.18 11.32
CA ALA A 390 -4.59 22.51 11.45
C ALA A 390 -5.41 22.89 10.20
N ARG A 391 -4.89 22.59 8.99
CA ARG A 391 -5.60 22.79 7.72
C ARG A 391 -6.92 22.03 7.66
N TYR A 392 -6.96 20.78 8.14
CA TYR A 392 -8.19 19.98 8.13
C TYR A 392 -9.23 20.50 9.13
N VAL A 393 -8.80 20.91 10.33
CA VAL A 393 -9.66 21.51 11.35
C VAL A 393 -10.28 22.81 10.84
N LEU A 394 -9.46 23.73 10.35
CA LEU A 394 -9.93 25.01 9.80
C LEU A 394 -10.88 24.82 8.62
N ARG A 395 -10.57 23.89 7.71
CA ARG A 395 -11.44 23.58 6.58
C ARG A 395 -12.80 23.05 7.08
N CYS A 396 -12.81 22.11 8.02
CA CYS A 396 -14.03 21.55 8.58
C CYS A 396 -14.94 22.64 9.16
N PHE A 397 -14.39 23.52 10.00
CA PHE A 397 -15.17 24.59 10.62
C PHE A 397 -15.67 25.63 9.61
N ARG A 398 -14.88 25.95 8.56
CA ARG A 398 -15.33 26.82 7.47
C ARG A 398 -16.49 26.20 6.68
N GLU A 399 -16.37 24.93 6.31
CA GLU A 399 -17.41 24.20 5.56
C GLU A 399 -18.73 24.16 6.33
N HIS A 400 -18.66 23.95 7.63
CA HIS A 400 -19.83 23.92 8.53
C HIS A 400 -20.23 25.27 9.12
N LYS A 401 -19.61 26.37 8.66
CA LYS A 401 -19.87 27.75 9.11
C LYS A 401 -19.76 27.95 10.63
N VAL A 402 -18.93 27.15 11.30
CA VAL A 402 -18.61 27.30 12.72
C VAL A 402 -17.72 28.53 12.88
N ARG A 403 -18.16 29.49 13.71
CA ARG A 403 -17.42 30.74 13.97
C ARG A 403 -16.72 30.64 15.31
N HIS A 404 -15.39 30.50 15.31
CA HIS A 404 -14.60 30.42 16.54
C HIS A 404 -13.30 31.25 16.43
N SER A 405 -13.37 32.53 16.82
CA SER A 405 -12.31 33.53 16.57
C SER A 405 -10.92 33.09 17.05
N LEU A 406 -10.83 32.48 18.24
CA LEU A 406 -9.57 32.01 18.82
C LEU A 406 -8.90 30.87 18.03
N ILE A 407 -9.68 29.89 17.56
CA ILE A 407 -9.16 28.77 16.77
C ILE A 407 -8.71 29.28 15.42
N PHE A 408 -9.53 30.14 14.79
CA PHE A 408 -9.19 30.72 13.50
C PHE A 408 -7.92 31.56 13.58
N SER A 409 -7.74 32.42 14.58
CA SER A 409 -6.53 33.24 14.70
C SER A 409 -5.28 32.39 14.94
N ARG A 410 -5.33 31.45 15.90
CA ARG A 410 -4.17 30.63 16.29
C ARG A 410 -3.78 29.60 15.25
N LEU A 411 -4.73 28.88 14.65
CA LEU A 411 -4.41 27.88 13.64
C LEU A 411 -4.09 28.51 12.28
N THR A 412 -4.63 29.69 11.94
CA THR A 412 -4.27 30.38 10.70
C THR A 412 -2.85 30.95 10.78
N ALA A 413 -2.42 31.43 11.94
CA ALA A 413 -1.02 31.85 12.14
C ALA A 413 -0.02 30.72 11.87
N ILE A 414 -0.35 29.47 12.22
CA ILE A 414 0.46 28.29 11.88
C ILE A 414 0.52 28.07 10.36
N MET A 415 -0.50 28.48 9.61
CA MET A 415 -0.52 28.36 8.15
C MET A 415 0.25 29.46 7.42
N GLU A 416 0.51 30.59 8.06
CA GLU A 416 1.21 31.76 7.48
C GLU A 416 2.69 31.84 7.89
N GLY A 417 3.12 31.04 8.88
CA GLY A 417 4.48 31.04 9.43
C GLY A 417 5.44 29.99 8.83
N ASP A 418 5.00 29.21 7.84
CA ASP A 418 5.82 28.36 6.95
C ASP A 418 5.73 28.93 5.53
#